data_AF-K1TZR5-F1
#
_entry.id   AF-K1TZR5-F1
#
_cell.length_a   1.000
_cell.length_b   1.000
_cell.length_c   1.000
_cell.angle_alpha   90.00
_cell.angle_beta   90.00
_cell.angle_gamma   90.00
#
_symmetry.space_group_name_H-M   'P 1'
#
loop_
_entity.id
_entity.type
_entity.pdbx_description
1 polymer ?
#
loop_
_entity_poly.entity_id
_entity_poly.type
_entity_poly.pdbx_seq_one_letter_code
_entity_poly.pdbx_strand_id
1 'polypeptide(L)'
;MKENFSEDKIAIVLDHFVPNKDIKAAQQSKQCREFACSHCVSHFYDVGKMGIEHALLPEQGLVTAGDCIIGADSHTCTYGAL
;
A
#
# COMPACT_ATOMS: atom_id res chain seq x y z
N MET A 1 21.52 -10.47 1.08
CA MET A 1 20.45 -11.40 1.47
C MET A 1 19.17 -10.89 0.82
N LYS A 2 18.42 -11.71 0.08
CA LYS A 2 17.04 -11.38 -0.27
C LYS A 2 16.19 -11.79 0.94
N GLU A 3 15.62 -10.83 1.64
CA GLU A 3 14.59 -11.14 2.63
C GLU A 3 13.35 -11.62 1.88
N ASN A 4 12.85 -12.78 2.30
CA ASN A 4 11.79 -13.49 1.59
C ASN A 4 10.43 -13.04 2.15
N PHE A 5 9.91 -11.94 1.62
CA PHE A 5 8.57 -11.47 1.95
C PHE A 5 7.51 -12.28 1.20
N SER A 6 6.37 -12.55 1.84
CA SER A 6 5.22 -13.13 1.15
C SER A 6 4.58 -12.07 0.25
N GLU A 7 4.64 -12.27 -1.06
CA GLU A 7 4.20 -11.32 -2.10
C GLU A 7 2.75 -10.85 -1.91
N ASP A 8 1.87 -11.76 -1.44
CA ASP A 8 0.44 -11.51 -1.19
C ASP A 8 0.11 -10.94 0.20
N LYS A 9 1.10 -10.71 1.06
CA LYS A 9 0.89 -10.14 2.42
C LYS A 9 1.30 -8.69 2.54
N ILE A 10 1.79 -8.09 1.45
CA ILE A 10 2.22 -6.70 1.42
C ILE A 10 1.29 -5.95 0.48
N ALA A 11 0.69 -4.87 0.98
CA ALA A 11 -0.01 -3.90 0.16
C ALA A 11 0.76 -2.59 0.15
N ILE A 12 0.88 -1.97 -1.02
CA ILE A 12 1.48 -0.64 -1.19
C ILE A 12 0.45 0.21 -1.94
N VAL A 13 -0.05 1.24 -1.27
CA VAL A 13 -1.04 2.18 -1.81
C VAL A 13 -0.38 3.55 -1.94
N LEU A 14 -0.41 4.14 -3.14
CA LEU A 14 0.11 5.48 -3.40
C LEU A 14 -1.03 6.49 -3.46
N ASP A 15 -1.63 6.86 -2.32
CA ASP A 15 -2.81 7.72 -2.24
C ASP A 15 -2.50 9.18 -1.80
N HIS A 16 -1.45 9.40 -1.01
CA HIS A 16 -1.14 10.73 -0.45
C HIS A 16 -0.44 11.68 -1.42
N PHE A 17 0.41 11.16 -2.29
CA PHE A 17 1.34 11.96 -3.10
C PHE A 17 1.20 11.73 -4.61
N VAL A 18 0.08 11.13 -5.02
CA VAL A 18 -0.22 10.81 -6.40
C VAL A 18 -1.60 11.39 -6.77
N PRO A 19 -1.72 12.17 -7.86
CA PRO A 19 -0.67 12.55 -8.81
C PRO A 19 0.42 13.44 -8.17
N ASN A 20 1.66 13.29 -8.65
CA ASN A 20 2.83 13.88 -8.01
C ASN A 20 2.86 15.41 -8.14
N LYS A 21 2.86 16.12 -7.00
CA LYS A 21 2.93 17.60 -6.97
C LYS A 21 4.31 18.18 -7.26
N ASP A 22 5.36 17.45 -6.92
CA ASP A 22 6.76 17.90 -7.03
C ASP A 22 7.72 16.72 -7.26
N ILE A 23 9.00 17.04 -7.49
CA ILE A 23 10.06 16.06 -7.79
C ILE A 23 10.26 15.08 -6.64
N LYS A 24 10.12 15.52 -5.38
CA LYS A 24 10.32 14.65 -4.22
C LYS A 24 9.21 13.59 -4.16
N ALA A 25 7.96 14.00 -4.36
CA ALA A 25 6.83 13.08 -4.48
C ALA A 25 7.05 12.09 -5.65
N ALA A 26 7.52 12.57 -6.81
CA ALA A 26 7.79 11.73 -7.96
C ALA A 26 8.90 10.69 -7.68
N GLN A 27 9.96 11.08 -6.97
CA GLN A 27 11.04 10.19 -6.55
C GLN A 27 10.54 9.13 -5.55
N GLN A 28 9.71 9.53 -4.58
CA GLN A 28 9.10 8.59 -3.64
C GLN A 28 8.22 7.55 -4.35
N SER A 29 7.30 7.99 -5.22
CA SER A 29 6.46 7.06 -5.98
C SER A 29 7.28 6.14 -6.88
N LYS A 30 8.37 6.64 -7.48
CA LYS A 30 9.32 5.81 -8.24
C LYS A 30 9.95 4.73 -7.36
N GLN A 31 10.44 5.08 -6.18
CA GLN A 31 11.02 4.10 -5.24
C GLN A 31 10.01 3.01 -4.86
N CYS A 32 8.76 3.37 -4.58
CA CYS A 32 7.72 2.40 -4.29
C CYS A 32 7.43 1.46 -5.47
N ARG A 33 7.37 1.99 -6.71
CA ARG A 33 7.20 1.18 -7.93
C ARG A 33 8.35 0.20 -8.14
N GLU A 34 9.59 0.68 -7.97
CA GLU A 34 10.79 -0.15 -8.09
C GLU A 34 10.82 -1.25 -7.03
N PHE A 35 10.49 -0.92 -5.78
CA PHE A 35 10.37 -1.88 -4.69
C PHE A 35 9.31 -2.95 -5.00
N ALA A 36 8.08 -2.53 -5.31
CA ALA A 36 6.97 -3.42 -5.63
C ALA A 36 7.31 -4.38 -6.77
N CYS A 37 7.96 -3.87 -7.84
CA CYS A 37 8.41 -4.67 -8.97
C CYS A 37 9.52 -5.66 -8.58
N SER A 38 10.52 -5.22 -7.82
CA SER A 38 11.66 -6.06 -7.42
C SER A 38 11.31 -7.19 -6.45
N HIS A 39 10.23 -7.01 -5.69
CA HIS A 39 9.71 -7.96 -4.70
C HIS A 39 8.39 -8.61 -5.14
N CYS A 40 7.97 -8.44 -6.39
CA CYS A 40 6.75 -9.03 -6.95
C CYS A 40 5.49 -8.78 -6.08
N VAL A 41 5.36 -7.60 -5.47
CA VAL A 41 4.23 -7.26 -4.60
C VAL A 41 2.94 -7.28 -5.42
N SER A 42 2.02 -8.18 -5.07
CA SER A 42 0.78 -8.39 -5.84
C SER A 42 -0.26 -7.30 -5.58
N HIS A 43 -0.30 -6.74 -4.36
CA HIS A 43 -1.23 -5.68 -3.96
C HIS A 43 -0.61 -4.28 -4.09
N PHE A 44 -0.29 -3.88 -5.32
CA PHE A 44 0.25 -2.55 -5.62
C PHE A 44 -0.82 -1.65 -6.28
N TYR A 45 -1.12 -0.51 -5.64
CA TYR A 45 -2.15 0.43 -6.06
C TYR A 45 -1.55 1.81 -6.36
N ASP A 46 -1.54 2.18 -7.64
CA ASP A 46 -0.94 3.42 -8.16
C ASP A 46 -1.99 4.27 -8.92
N VAL A 47 -1.56 5.36 -9.56
CA VAL A 47 -2.38 6.28 -10.38
C VAL A 47 -3.48 5.53 -11.14
N GLY A 48 -4.73 5.92 -10.90
CA GLY A 48 -5.91 5.37 -11.59
C GLY A 48 -6.45 4.06 -11.03
N LYS A 49 -5.76 3.45 -10.06
CA LYS A 49 -6.21 2.25 -9.32
C LYS A 49 -6.19 2.44 -7.80
N MET A 50 -5.64 3.55 -7.32
CA MET A 50 -5.57 3.90 -5.91
C MET A 50 -6.85 4.61 -5.42
N GLY A 51 -7.01 4.59 -4.11
CA GLY A 51 -7.99 5.34 -3.31
C GLY A 51 -7.43 5.50 -1.90
N ILE A 52 -8.14 6.18 -1.00
CA ILE A 52 -7.69 6.32 0.41
C ILE A 52 -7.47 4.92 0.98
N GLU A 53 -6.26 4.63 1.46
CA GLU A 53 -5.84 3.26 1.79
C GLU A 53 -6.76 2.58 2.82
N HIS A 54 -7.30 3.35 3.77
CA HIS A 54 -8.18 2.83 4.81
C HIS A 54 -9.59 2.45 4.32
N ALA A 55 -10.03 2.99 3.18
CA ALA A 55 -11.26 2.57 2.51
C ALA A 55 -10.97 1.47 1.47
N LEU A 56 -9.89 1.66 0.69
CA LEU A 56 -9.54 0.78 -0.41
C LEU A 56 -9.24 -0.65 0.06
N LEU A 57 -8.38 -0.83 1.07
CA LEU A 57 -7.95 -2.19 1.45
C LEU A 57 -9.11 -3.07 1.97
N PRO A 58 -10.06 -2.57 2.78
CA PRO A 58 -11.27 -3.31 3.12
C PRO A 58 -12.19 -3.58 1.92
N GLU A 59 -12.39 -2.60 1.03
CA GLU A 59 -13.21 -2.78 -0.19
C GLU A 59 -12.65 -3.85 -1.13
N GLN A 60 -11.32 -4.00 -1.18
CA GLN A 60 -10.64 -5.05 -1.93
C GLN A 60 -10.64 -6.41 -1.21
N GLY A 61 -11.18 -6.49 0.02
CA GLY A 61 -11.19 -7.70 0.83
C GLY A 61 -9.82 -8.10 1.38
N LEU A 62 -8.85 -7.19 1.39
CA LEU A 62 -7.49 -7.44 1.89
C LEU A 62 -7.36 -7.30 3.41
N VAL A 63 -8.36 -6.69 4.04
CA VAL A 63 -8.45 -6.55 5.49
C VAL A 63 -9.82 -7.02 5.93
N THR A 64 -9.88 -7.98 6.84
CA THR A 64 -11.13 -8.52 7.39
C THR A 64 -11.05 -8.79 8.89
N ALA A 65 -12.19 -9.11 9.50
CA ALA A 65 -12.30 -9.44 10.91
C ALA A 65 -11.40 -10.63 11.27
N GLY A 66 -10.58 -10.46 12.30
CA GLY A 66 -9.63 -11.47 12.77
C GLY A 66 -8.22 -11.34 12.21
N ASP A 67 -7.98 -10.44 11.26
CA ASP A 67 -6.64 -10.16 10.76
C ASP A 67 -5.80 -9.34 11.76
N CYS A 68 -4.48 -9.56 11.73
CA CYS A 68 -3.50 -8.69 12.37
C CYS A 68 -2.84 -7.81 11.31
N ILE A 69 -3.21 -6.53 11.28
CA ILE A 69 -2.71 -5.56 10.29
C ILE A 69 -1.74 -4.59 10.95
N ILE A 70 -0.58 -4.41 10.33
CA ILE A 70 0.43 -3.41 10.70
C ILE A 70 0.63 -2.50 9.49
N GLY A 71 0.41 -1.20 9.67
CA GLY A 71 0.48 -0.19 8.62
C GLY A 71 1.41 0.96 8.99
N ALA A 72 1.86 1.69 7.97
CA ALA A 72 2.77 2.82 8.13
C ALA A 72 2.05 4.16 8.40
N ASP A 73 0.71 4.18 8.40
CA ASP A 73 -0.11 5.33 8.73
C ASP A 73 -0.69 5.25 10.15
N SER A 74 -0.77 6.38 10.84
CA SER A 74 -1.31 6.47 12.20
C SER A 74 -2.79 6.05 12.33
N HIS A 75 -3.53 6.09 11.23
CA HIS A 75 -4.95 5.75 11.16
C HIS A 75 -5.19 4.32 10.68
N THR A 76 -4.15 3.47 10.61
CA THR A 76 -4.31 2.02 10.44
C THR A 76 -5.27 1.42 11.49
N CYS A 77 -5.43 2.08 12.65
CA CYS A 77 -6.44 1.72 13.65
C CYS A 77 -7.89 1.72 13.13
N THR A 78 -8.18 2.39 12.01
CA THR A 78 -9.48 2.38 11.33
C THR A 78 -9.95 0.97 11.02
N TYR A 79 -9.02 0.06 10.69
CA TYR A 79 -9.34 -1.34 10.41
C TYR A 79 -9.90 -2.10 11.62
N GLY A 80 -9.70 -1.61 12.84
CA GLY A 80 -10.27 -2.21 14.04
C GLY A 80 -11.80 -2.08 14.16
N ALA A 81 -12.45 -1.36 13.24
CA ALA A 81 -13.90 -1.26 13.17
C ALA A 81 -14.59 -2.39 12.38
N LEU A 82 -13.82 -3.21 11.64
CA LEU A 82 -14.30 -4.35 10.86
C LEU A 82 -14.53 -5.58 11.76
#